data_AF-C4LB44-F1
#
_entry.id   AF-C4LB44-F1
#
_cell.length_a   1.000
_cell.length_b   1.000
_cell.length_c   1.000
_cell.angle_alpha   90.00
_cell.angle_beta   90.00
_cell.angle_gamma   90.00
#
_symmetry.space_group_name_H-M   'P 1'
#
loop_
_entity.id
_entity.type
_entity.pdbx_description
1 polymer ?
#
loop_
_entity_poly.entity_id
_entity_poly.type
_entity_poly.pdbx_seq_one_letter_code
_entity_poly.pdbx_strand_id
1 'polypeptide(L)'
;MLYKNIAKKLRFRINSDEFVVGDVLPTERQLMEEYQASRVSIRKAIDELVTLDLIEKKQGSGTYIKQKEVVHLMDQLRSGLESSQKIGQTITSDVLAFSIIYPDDEIANRLKIKTTDRVYYTKRLRKLNERPQIIEESFMPVSLFPELTIRVLEHSKFEYIEDKLGLKIEGSYQDILAGISR
;
A
#
# COMPACT_ATOMS: atom_id res chain seq x y z
N MET A 1 14.35 15.61 4.74
CA MET A 1 14.60 16.80 3.88
C MET A 1 13.34 17.12 3.08
N LEU A 2 13.04 18.39 2.85
CA LEU A 2 11.80 18.88 2.22
C LEU A 2 11.48 18.22 0.86
N TYR A 3 12.47 18.10 -0.03
CA TYR A 3 12.27 17.52 -1.36
C TYR A 3 11.79 16.06 -1.32
N LYS A 4 12.27 15.24 -0.37
CA LYS A 4 11.82 13.84 -0.21
C LYS A 4 10.34 13.75 0.17
N ASN A 5 9.84 14.72 0.95
CA ASN A 5 8.42 14.80 1.29
C ASN A 5 7.59 15.15 0.05
N ILE A 6 8.06 16.12 -0.75
CA ILE A 6 7.42 16.52 -2.01
C ILE A 6 7.41 15.34 -3.00
N ALA A 7 8.54 14.65 -3.17
CA ALA A 7 8.65 13.46 -4.02
C ALA A 7 7.64 12.38 -3.58
N LYS A 8 7.55 12.11 -2.26
CA LYS A 8 6.57 11.15 -1.72
C LYS A 8 5.12 11.56 -2.01
N LYS A 9 4.77 12.85 -1.88
CA LYS A 9 3.42 13.35 -2.18
C LYS A 9 3.10 13.27 -3.67
N LEU A 10 4.02 13.68 -4.53
CA LEU A 10 3.84 13.60 -5.98
C LEU A 10 3.76 12.15 -6.46
N ARG A 11 4.60 11.27 -5.93
CA ARG A 11 4.54 9.82 -6.18
C ARG A 11 3.17 9.26 -5.84
N PHE A 12 2.58 9.68 -4.72
CA PHE A 12 1.24 9.26 -4.35
C PHE A 12 0.18 9.74 -5.36
N ARG A 13 0.23 11.01 -5.77
CA ARG A 13 -0.65 11.57 -6.80
C ARG A 13 -0.54 10.84 -8.14
N ILE A 14 0.68 10.58 -8.61
CA ILE A 14 0.94 9.83 -9.86
C ILE A 14 0.30 8.44 -9.84
N ASN A 15 0.34 7.77 -8.69
CA ASN A 15 -0.23 6.44 -8.53
C ASN A 15 -1.74 6.43 -8.26
N SER A 16 -2.34 7.59 -7.96
CA SER A 16 -3.78 7.76 -7.81
C SER A 16 -4.50 7.79 -9.18
N ASP A 17 -5.82 7.93 -9.18
CA ASP A 17 -6.60 8.16 -10.40
C ASP A 17 -6.51 9.60 -10.94
N GLU A 18 -5.76 10.50 -10.28
CA GLU A 18 -5.52 11.88 -10.76
C GLU A 18 -4.82 11.92 -12.12
N PHE A 19 -3.96 10.94 -12.40
CA PHE A 19 -3.21 10.85 -13.64
C PHE A 19 -3.38 9.49 -14.31
N VAL A 20 -3.29 9.44 -15.63
CA VAL A 20 -3.08 8.22 -16.41
C VAL A 20 -1.68 8.22 -17.04
N VAL A 21 -1.21 7.03 -17.44
CA VAL A 21 0.06 6.92 -18.18
C VAL A 21 -0.06 7.73 -19.47
N GLY A 22 0.92 8.60 -19.72
CA GLY A 22 0.94 9.55 -20.83
C GLY A 22 0.51 10.97 -20.44
N ASP A 23 -0.08 11.19 -19.26
CA ASP A 23 -0.47 12.54 -18.83
C ASP A 23 0.73 13.45 -18.56
N VAL A 24 0.49 14.76 -18.64
CA VAL A 24 1.47 15.80 -18.33
C VAL A 24 1.46 16.11 -16.85
N LEU A 25 2.62 16.01 -16.20
CA LEU A 25 2.81 16.49 -14.83
C LEU A 25 2.80 18.03 -14.78
N PRO A 26 2.25 18.66 -13.72
CA PRO A 26 2.33 20.11 -13.58
C PRO A 26 3.77 20.64 -13.71
N THR A 27 3.90 21.84 -14.28
CA THR A 27 5.21 22.46 -14.53
C THR A 27 5.97 22.73 -13.24
N GLU A 28 7.31 22.85 -13.31
CA GLU A 28 8.14 23.20 -12.13
C GLU A 28 7.59 24.44 -11.40
N ARG A 29 7.14 25.45 -12.15
CA ARG A 29 6.58 26.70 -11.57
C ARG A 29 5.27 26.44 -10.81
N GLN A 30 4.35 25.67 -11.40
CA GLN A 30 3.09 25.31 -10.74
C GLN A 30 3.34 24.49 -9.47
N LEU A 31 4.28 23.54 -9.52
CA LEU A 31 4.65 22.74 -8.35
C LEU A 31 5.34 23.57 -7.26
N MET A 32 6.12 24.58 -7.63
CA MET A 32 6.71 25.52 -6.67
C MET A 32 5.63 26.30 -5.92
N GLU A 33 4.61 26.79 -6.65
CA GLU A 33 3.47 27.50 -6.07
C GLU A 33 2.62 26.59 -5.19
N GLU A 34 2.31 25.38 -5.66
CA GLU A 34 1.48 24.40 -4.94
C GLU A 34 2.14 23.93 -3.63
N TYR A 35 3.43 23.57 -3.67
CA TYR A 35 4.14 23.04 -2.50
C TYR A 35 4.85 24.11 -1.68
N GLN A 36 4.74 25.38 -2.05
CA GLN A 36 5.45 26.51 -1.44
C GLN A 36 6.94 26.21 -1.24
N ALA A 37 7.57 25.67 -2.29
CA ALA A 37 8.92 25.12 -2.23
C ALA A 37 9.85 25.78 -3.24
N SER A 38 11.15 25.81 -2.91
CA SER A 38 12.16 26.33 -3.82
C SER A 38 12.28 25.49 -5.08
N ARG A 39 12.67 26.13 -6.19
CA ARG A 39 12.93 25.44 -7.47
C ARG A 39 13.88 24.26 -7.32
N VAL A 40 14.93 24.41 -6.50
CA VAL A 40 15.90 23.36 -6.21
C VAL A 40 15.23 22.14 -5.55
N SER A 41 14.29 22.36 -4.64
CA SER A 41 13.56 21.28 -3.97
C SER A 41 12.61 20.56 -4.92
N ILE A 42 11.88 21.30 -5.76
CA ILE A 42 11.00 20.71 -6.78
C ILE A 42 11.81 19.90 -7.79
N ARG A 43 12.93 20.43 -8.28
CA ARG A 43 13.80 19.70 -9.21
C ARG A 43 14.32 18.39 -8.62
N LYS A 44 14.84 18.43 -7.39
CA LYS A 44 15.29 17.21 -6.70
C LYS A 44 14.16 16.19 -6.52
N ALA A 45 12.94 16.64 -6.23
CA ALA A 45 11.79 15.75 -6.11
C ALA A 45 11.42 15.11 -7.46
N ILE A 46 11.41 15.89 -8.55
CA ILE A 46 11.17 15.37 -9.90
C ILE A 46 12.28 14.40 -10.32
N ASP A 47 13.55 14.71 -10.04
CA ASP A 47 14.69 13.85 -10.38
C ASP A 47 14.62 12.50 -9.66
N GLU A 48 14.13 12.49 -8.40
CA GLU A 48 13.86 11.25 -7.66
C GLU A 48 12.77 10.42 -8.34
N LEU A 49 11.70 11.03 -8.83
CA LEU A 49 10.62 10.34 -9.56
C LEU A 49 11.05 9.84 -10.94
N VAL A 50 11.95 10.56 -11.62
CA VAL A 50 12.57 10.09 -12.87
C VAL A 50 13.47 8.89 -12.60
N THR A 51 14.21 8.90 -11.49
CA THR A 51 15.07 7.78 -11.08
C THR A 51 14.26 6.53 -10.74
N LEU A 52 13.05 6.71 -10.21
CA LEU A 52 12.07 5.63 -9.99
C LEU A 52 11.32 5.21 -11.27
N ASP A 53 11.68 5.77 -12.42
CA ASP A 53 11.10 5.51 -13.73
C ASP A 53 9.58 5.76 -13.84
N LEU A 54 9.00 6.56 -12.92
CA LEU A 54 7.57 6.87 -12.89
C LEU A 54 7.20 7.97 -13.89
N ILE A 55 8.13 8.88 -14.15
CA ILE A 55 7.95 10.00 -15.06
C ILE A 55 9.15 10.16 -15.99
N GLU A 56 8.93 10.74 -17.16
CA GLU A 56 9.98 11.06 -18.13
C GLU A 56 9.97 12.54 -18.47
N LYS A 57 11.16 13.13 -18.64
CA LYS A 57 11.30 14.52 -19.11
C LYS A 57 11.50 14.51 -20.63
N LYS A 58 10.64 15.21 -21.35
CA LYS A 58 10.79 15.46 -22.79
C LYS A 58 11.22 16.91 -22.98
N GLN A 59 12.46 17.09 -23.45
CA GLN A 59 13.05 18.42 -23.65
C GLN A 59 12.15 19.32 -24.49
N GLY A 60 11.81 20.50 -23.98
CA GLY A 60 10.93 21.46 -24.65
C GLY A 60 9.43 21.13 -24.61
N SER A 61 9.04 19.92 -24.19
CA SER A 61 7.65 19.46 -24.20
C SER A 61 7.03 19.35 -22.81
N GLY A 62 7.82 19.03 -21.78
CA GLY A 62 7.36 18.91 -20.40
C GLY A 62 7.77 17.59 -19.75
N THR A 63 7.08 17.23 -18.67
CA THR A 63 7.32 15.99 -17.91
C THR A 63 6.05 15.15 -17.97
N TYR A 64 6.19 13.87 -18.31
CA TYR A 64 5.06 12.98 -18.59
C TYR A 64 5.06 11.78 -17.66
N ILE A 65 3.88 11.28 -17.32
CA ILE A 65 3.72 10.04 -16.55
C ILE A 65 4.11 8.86 -17.44
N LYS A 66 5.18 8.16 -17.07
CA LYS A 66 5.71 7.03 -17.83
C LYS A 66 5.07 5.72 -17.41
N GLN A 67 4.98 5.48 -16.10
CA GLN A 67 4.32 4.31 -15.54
C GLN A 67 3.87 4.58 -14.11
N LYS A 68 2.97 3.73 -13.62
CA LYS A 68 2.56 3.70 -12.21
C LYS A 68 3.25 2.55 -11.51
N GLU A 69 3.52 2.75 -10.23
CA GLU A 69 4.21 1.80 -9.39
C GLU A 69 3.22 0.79 -8.79
N VAL A 70 3.46 -0.49 -9.05
CA VAL A 70 2.70 -1.59 -8.42
C VAL A 70 3.02 -1.68 -6.92
N VAL A 71 4.24 -1.33 -6.52
CA VAL A 71 4.76 -1.53 -5.15
C VAL A 71 4.17 -0.55 -4.14
N HIS A 72 3.94 0.71 -4.51
CA HIS A 72 3.35 1.69 -3.57
C HIS A 72 1.94 1.28 -3.14
N LEU A 73 1.20 0.67 -4.05
CA LEU A 73 -0.11 0.12 -3.79
C LEU A 73 -0.04 -1.01 -2.77
N MET A 74 0.97 -1.88 -2.89
CA MET A 74 1.23 -2.92 -1.92
C MET A 74 1.58 -2.35 -0.55
N ASP A 75 2.44 -1.34 -0.45
CA ASP A 75 2.82 -0.74 0.83
C ASP A 75 1.65 -0.05 1.54
N GLN A 76 0.74 0.59 0.80
CA GLN A 76 -0.47 1.20 1.37
C GLN A 76 -1.49 0.17 1.83
N LEU A 77 -1.70 -0.87 1.02
CA LEU A 77 -2.55 -2.01 1.39
C LEU A 77 -1.95 -2.79 2.57
N ARG A 78 -0.62 -2.80 2.72
CA ARG A 78 0.11 -3.60 3.72
C ARG A 78 0.35 -2.90 5.05
N SER A 79 0.43 -1.56 5.09
CA SER A 79 0.87 -0.84 6.30
C SER A 79 -0.24 -0.41 7.24
N GLY A 80 -1.51 -0.74 6.98
CA GLY A 80 -2.60 -0.21 7.79
C GLY A 80 -2.81 1.30 7.65
N LEU A 81 -2.11 1.96 6.71
CA LEU A 81 -2.39 3.33 6.29
C LEU A 81 -3.72 3.44 5.52
N GLU A 82 -4.69 2.58 5.82
CA GLU A 82 -6.07 2.66 5.37
C GLU A 82 -6.76 3.91 5.96
N SER A 83 -6.25 4.41 7.11
CA SER A 83 -6.60 5.71 7.68
C SER A 83 -6.11 6.91 6.85
N SER A 84 -5.33 6.68 5.79
CA SER A 84 -5.13 7.69 4.76
C SER A 84 -6.30 7.70 3.78
N GLN A 85 -7.49 8.09 4.27
CA GLN A 85 -8.45 8.92 3.52
C GLN A 85 -7.81 10.26 3.09
N LYS A 86 -6.50 10.31 2.87
CA LYS A 86 -5.78 11.46 2.37
C LYS A 86 -5.90 11.43 0.86
N ILE A 87 -6.99 12.07 0.42
CA ILE A 87 -7.28 12.58 -0.92
C ILE A 87 -7.47 11.47 -1.97
N GLY A 88 -8.74 11.09 -2.16
CA GLY A 88 -9.25 10.53 -3.42
C GLY A 88 -9.13 9.01 -3.64
N GLN A 89 -8.69 8.24 -2.64
CA GLN A 89 -8.54 6.79 -2.77
C GLN A 89 -9.27 6.03 -1.66
N THR A 90 -10.06 5.02 -2.04
CA THR A 90 -10.82 4.13 -1.14
C THR A 90 -10.26 2.72 -1.27
N ILE A 91 -9.86 2.13 -0.14
CA ILE A 91 -9.42 0.74 -0.05
C ILE A 91 -10.57 -0.08 0.53
N THR A 92 -10.99 -1.11 -0.18
CA THR A 92 -12.02 -2.07 0.26
C THR A 92 -11.51 -3.49 0.08
N SER A 93 -12.10 -4.45 0.80
CA SER A 93 -11.74 -5.87 0.67
C SER A 93 -12.98 -6.74 0.53
N ASP A 94 -13.00 -7.59 -0.50
CA ASP A 94 -13.97 -8.68 -0.59
C ASP A 94 -13.39 -9.92 0.09
N VAL A 95 -14.05 -10.43 1.14
CA VAL A 95 -13.57 -11.61 1.89
C VAL A 95 -14.00 -12.86 1.13
N LEU A 96 -13.02 -13.50 0.47
CA LEU A 96 -13.23 -14.70 -0.35
C LEU A 96 -13.24 -15.99 0.48
N ALA A 97 -12.49 -16.01 1.58
CA ALA A 97 -12.50 -17.13 2.54
C ALA A 97 -12.27 -16.63 3.96
N PHE A 98 -12.97 -17.24 4.91
CA PHE A 98 -12.78 -17.04 6.35
C PHE A 98 -13.07 -18.36 7.08
N SER A 99 -12.05 -18.96 7.69
CA SER A 99 -12.17 -20.25 8.37
C SER A 99 -11.18 -20.36 9.52
N ILE A 100 -11.46 -21.25 10.47
CA ILE A 100 -10.51 -21.62 11.52
C ILE A 100 -9.88 -22.96 11.12
N ILE A 101 -8.56 -23.02 11.10
CA ILE A 101 -7.79 -24.22 10.75
C ILE A 101 -6.69 -24.49 11.77
N TYR A 102 -6.11 -25.68 11.70
CA TYR A 102 -4.83 -26.00 12.34
C TYR A 102 -3.70 -25.66 11.35
N PRO A 103 -2.66 -24.91 11.76
CA PRO A 103 -1.56 -24.56 10.88
C PRO A 103 -0.65 -25.77 10.61
N ASP A 104 0.00 -25.78 9.45
CA ASP A 104 1.12 -26.68 9.20
C ASP A 104 2.38 -26.24 9.95
N ASP A 105 3.45 -27.03 9.83
CA ASP A 105 4.72 -26.74 10.51
C ASP A 105 5.33 -25.40 10.09
N GLU A 106 5.20 -25.00 8.82
CA GLU A 106 5.77 -23.74 8.34
C GLU A 106 5.05 -22.55 8.98
N ILE A 107 3.72 -22.54 8.92
CA ILE A 107 2.89 -21.48 9.48
C ILE A 107 3.06 -21.42 11.00
N ALA A 108 3.04 -22.58 11.68
CA ALA A 108 3.22 -22.66 13.13
C ALA A 108 4.57 -22.07 13.56
N ASN A 109 5.65 -22.41 12.85
CA ASN A 109 6.99 -21.88 13.12
C ASN A 109 7.06 -20.36 12.88
N ARG A 110 6.51 -19.86 11.76
CA ARG A 110 6.47 -18.42 11.44
C ARG A 110 5.69 -17.61 12.48
N LEU A 111 4.57 -18.15 12.96
CA LEU A 111 3.71 -17.51 13.96
C LEU A 111 4.18 -17.76 15.40
N LYS A 112 5.19 -18.60 15.63
CA LYS A 112 5.69 -19.02 16.94
C LYS A 112 4.60 -19.64 17.83
N ILE A 113 3.76 -20.50 17.22
CA ILE A 113 2.68 -21.25 17.87
C ILE A 113 2.86 -22.76 17.65
N LYS A 114 2.01 -23.58 18.26
CA LYS A 114 1.98 -25.03 18.03
C LYS A 114 1.05 -25.37 16.88
N THR A 115 1.30 -26.51 16.21
CA THR A 115 0.39 -27.07 15.19
C THR A 115 -0.97 -27.49 15.77
N THR A 116 -1.05 -27.67 17.08
CA THR A 116 -2.29 -27.90 17.83
C THR A 116 -3.07 -26.64 18.15
N ASP A 117 -2.50 -25.45 17.92
CA ASP A 117 -3.18 -24.18 18.11
C ASP A 117 -4.06 -23.87 16.90
N ARG A 118 -5.02 -22.96 17.06
CA ARG A 118 -5.94 -22.57 15.99
C ARG A 118 -5.54 -21.23 15.39
N VAL A 119 -5.64 -21.13 14.07
CA VAL A 119 -5.45 -19.89 13.33
C VAL A 119 -6.69 -19.59 12.48
N TYR A 120 -7.02 -18.31 12.34
CA TYR A 120 -7.89 -17.86 11.26
C TYR A 120 -7.10 -17.93 9.95
N TYR A 121 -7.60 -18.69 8.98
CA TYR A 121 -7.21 -18.56 7.59
C TYR A 121 -8.20 -17.63 6.88
N THR A 122 -7.64 -16.61 6.24
CA THR A 122 -8.42 -15.59 5.52
C THR A 122 -7.85 -15.39 4.13
N LYS A 123 -8.74 -15.23 3.15
CA LYS A 123 -8.40 -14.87 1.78
C LYS A 123 -9.23 -13.67 1.37
N ARG A 124 -8.58 -12.59 0.94
CA ARG A 124 -9.23 -11.31 0.63
C ARG A 124 -8.81 -10.81 -0.74
N LEU A 125 -9.77 -10.35 -1.54
CA LEU A 125 -9.49 -9.55 -2.72
C LEU A 125 -9.52 -8.08 -2.32
N ARG A 126 -8.34 -7.47 -2.27
CA ARG A 126 -8.18 -6.05 -1.94
C ARG A 126 -8.35 -5.21 -3.19
N LYS A 127 -9.18 -4.18 -3.07
CA LYS A 127 -9.54 -3.26 -4.13
C LYS A 127 -9.06 -1.86 -3.78
N LEU A 128 -8.60 -1.15 -4.80
CA LEU A 128 -8.37 0.29 -4.75
C LEU A 128 -9.38 0.92 -5.70
N ASN A 129 -10.22 1.83 -5.20
CA ASN A 129 -11.26 2.48 -5.99
C ASN A 129 -12.10 1.45 -6.80
N GLU A 130 -12.55 0.40 -6.10
CA GLU A 130 -13.30 -0.75 -6.64
C GLU A 130 -12.57 -1.61 -7.70
N ARG A 131 -11.32 -1.31 -8.04
CA ARG A 131 -10.52 -2.13 -8.96
C ARG A 131 -9.73 -3.18 -8.17
N PRO A 132 -9.86 -4.48 -8.47
CA PRO A 132 -9.05 -5.56 -7.91
C PRO A 132 -7.54 -5.31 -8.05
N GLN A 133 -6.78 -5.40 -6.95
CA GLN A 133 -5.34 -5.14 -6.94
C GLN A 133 -4.53 -6.31 -6.37
N ILE A 134 -4.98 -6.90 -5.25
CA ILE A 134 -4.19 -7.88 -4.50
C ILE A 134 -5.12 -9.00 -4.02
N ILE A 135 -4.68 -10.25 -4.22
CA ILE A 135 -5.17 -11.39 -3.43
C ILE A 135 -4.26 -11.52 -2.21
N GLU A 136 -4.84 -11.34 -1.03
CA GLU A 136 -4.15 -11.46 0.25
C GLU A 136 -4.60 -12.74 0.94
N GLU A 137 -3.65 -13.60 1.30
CA GLU A 137 -3.87 -14.74 2.18
C GLU A 137 -3.18 -14.47 3.52
N SER A 138 -3.86 -14.75 4.62
CA SER A 138 -3.37 -14.41 5.95
C SER A 138 -3.79 -15.43 6.98
N PHE A 139 -2.83 -15.80 7.83
CA PHE A 139 -2.99 -16.67 8.99
C PHE A 139 -2.83 -15.84 10.26
N MET A 140 -3.83 -15.86 11.14
CA MET A 140 -3.84 -15.06 12.37
C MET A 140 -4.17 -15.95 13.59
N PRO A 141 -3.32 -16.01 14.63
CA PRO A 141 -3.59 -16.81 15.83
C PRO A 141 -4.93 -16.46 16.49
N VAL A 142 -5.82 -17.44 16.66
CA VAL A 142 -7.14 -17.22 17.28
C VAL A 142 -7.01 -16.70 18.72
N SER A 143 -5.97 -17.16 19.44
CA SER A 143 -5.68 -16.74 20.80
C SER A 143 -5.36 -15.25 20.95
N LEU A 144 -4.78 -14.62 19.93
CA LEU A 144 -4.46 -13.19 19.94
C LEU A 144 -5.61 -12.32 19.42
N PHE A 145 -6.48 -12.88 18.58
CA PHE A 145 -7.53 -12.15 17.89
C PHE A 145 -8.92 -12.77 18.09
N PRO A 146 -9.37 -13.02 19.34
CA PRO A 146 -10.55 -13.83 19.61
C PRO A 146 -11.85 -13.25 18.99
N GLU A 147 -11.91 -11.94 18.78
CA GLU A 147 -13.08 -11.24 18.21
C GLU A 147 -12.95 -10.90 16.72
N LEU A 148 -12.02 -11.55 15.99
CA LEU A 148 -11.87 -11.29 14.57
C LEU A 148 -13.12 -11.77 13.81
N THR A 149 -13.72 -10.87 13.02
CA THR A 149 -14.93 -11.17 12.23
C THR A 149 -14.73 -10.81 10.76
N ILE A 150 -15.60 -11.33 9.90
CA ILE A 150 -15.62 -10.98 8.47
C ILE A 150 -15.74 -9.47 8.27
N ARG A 151 -16.57 -8.77 9.06
CA ARG A 151 -16.74 -7.31 8.97
C ARG A 151 -15.45 -6.54 9.23
N VAL A 152 -14.64 -7.01 10.18
CA VAL A 152 -13.30 -6.42 10.40
C VAL A 152 -12.41 -6.60 9.17
N LEU A 153 -12.53 -7.75 8.50
CA LEU A 153 -11.73 -8.10 7.33
C LEU A 153 -12.19 -7.43 6.03
N GLU A 154 -13.40 -6.88 5.97
CA GLU A 154 -13.83 -6.00 4.87
C GLU A 154 -13.07 -4.66 4.89
N HIS A 155 -12.50 -4.31 6.05
CA HIS A 155 -11.73 -3.09 6.31
C HIS A 155 -10.28 -3.42 6.74
N SER A 156 -9.71 -2.60 7.63
CA SER A 156 -8.32 -2.72 8.06
C SER A 156 -8.11 -3.70 9.21
N LYS A 157 -7.25 -4.69 8.96
CA LYS A 157 -6.72 -5.55 10.03
C LYS A 157 -5.86 -4.76 11.01
N PHE A 158 -5.15 -3.74 10.53
CA PHE A 158 -4.23 -2.95 11.34
C PHE A 158 -4.99 -2.03 12.30
N GLU A 159 -6.02 -1.34 11.82
CA GLU A 159 -6.92 -0.56 12.69
C GLU A 159 -7.54 -1.44 13.78
N TYR A 160 -7.98 -2.65 13.43
CA TYR A 160 -8.47 -3.59 14.45
C TYR A 160 -7.38 -3.96 15.48
N ILE A 161 -6.15 -4.22 15.05
CA ILE A 161 -5.05 -4.60 15.95
C ILE A 161 -4.65 -3.42 16.86
N GLU A 162 -4.49 -2.22 16.29
CA GLU A 162 -3.97 -1.06 17.01
C GLU A 162 -5.06 -0.34 17.81
N ASP A 163 -6.20 -0.05 17.19
CA ASP A 163 -7.25 0.77 17.81
C ASP A 163 -8.21 -0.07 18.65
N LYS A 164 -8.63 -1.24 18.17
CA LYS A 164 -9.58 -2.08 18.92
C LYS A 164 -8.91 -2.93 19.99
N LEU A 165 -7.75 -3.51 19.69
CA LEU A 165 -7.04 -4.38 20.64
C LEU A 165 -5.95 -3.64 21.44
N GLY A 166 -5.57 -2.42 21.05
CA GLY A 166 -4.53 -1.65 21.74
C GLY A 166 -3.12 -2.23 21.58
N LEU A 167 -2.92 -3.13 20.61
CA LEU A 167 -1.65 -3.77 20.37
C LEU A 167 -0.80 -2.91 19.43
N LYS A 168 0.50 -2.78 19.72
CA LYS A 168 1.41 -2.02 18.87
C LYS A 168 2.19 -2.96 17.95
N ILE A 169 2.18 -2.68 16.65
CA ILE A 169 2.97 -3.44 15.69
C ILE A 169 4.39 -2.89 15.67
N GLU A 170 5.35 -3.69 16.13
CA GLU A 170 6.75 -3.28 16.24
C GLU A 170 7.48 -3.34 14.89
N GLY A 171 7.12 -4.28 14.02
CA GLY A 171 7.74 -4.44 12.72
C GLY A 171 7.13 -5.56 11.88
N SER A 172 7.68 -5.74 10.69
CA SER A 172 7.30 -6.81 9.76
C SER A 172 8.52 -7.35 9.03
N TYR A 173 8.56 -8.67 8.81
CA TYR A 173 9.52 -9.32 7.91
C TYR A 173 8.84 -9.61 6.57
N GLN A 174 9.56 -9.39 5.47
CA GLN A 174 9.00 -9.47 4.12
C GLN A 174 10.02 -10.06 3.14
N ASP A 175 9.56 -11.03 2.36
CA ASP A 175 10.27 -11.57 1.20
C ASP A 175 9.48 -11.20 -0.07
N ILE A 176 10.15 -10.61 -1.05
CA ILE A 176 9.53 -10.21 -2.32
C ILE A 176 10.09 -11.08 -3.45
N LEU A 177 9.20 -11.81 -4.10
CA LEU A 177 9.52 -12.66 -5.25
C LEU A 177 8.70 -12.22 -6.45
N ALA A 178 9.35 -12.09 -7.61
CA ALA A 178 8.65 -11.83 -8.86
C ALA A 178 8.13 -13.16 -9.44
N GLY A 179 6.84 -13.21 -9.74
CA GLY A 179 6.19 -14.35 -10.38
C GLY A 179 5.25 -13.89 -11.49
N ILE A 180 5.02 -14.75 -12.48
CA ILE A 180 4.03 -14.51 -13.54
C ILE A 180 2.77 -15.28 -13.16
N SER A 181 1.66 -14.58 -12.95
CA SER A 181 0.34 -15.22 -12.92
C SER A 181 -0.05 -15.55 -14.35
N ARG A 182 -0.28 -16.84 -14.64
CA ARG A 182 -0.90 -17.30 -15.90
C ARG A 182 -2.41 -17.25 -15.82
#